data_AF-A0A7W1U2K5-F1
#
_entry.id   AF-A0A7W1U2K5-F1
#
_cell.length_a   1.000
_cell.length_b   1.000
_cell.length_c   1.000
_cell.angle_alpha   90.00
_cell.angle_beta   90.00
_cell.angle_gamma   90.00
#
_symmetry.space_group_name_H-M   'P 1'
#
loop_
_entity.id
_entity.type
_entity.pdbx_description
1 polymer ?
#
loop_
_entity_poly.entity_id
_entity_poly.type
_entity_poly.pdbx_seq_one_letter_code
_entity_poly.pdbx_strand_id
1 'polypeptide(L)'
;MMSVKIRFYIFLLLACFGINSRLPALEEGEIREFFKDTLLIINFNHPYYDNIDFLKEIYAPHFTNIVFFGEAPHPEVNVVVSENGFFIHRVMKKALELWPNYKGYICLQDDCLLNYWNYPKKGRDRNKIWLHQYWTASLNTPKHWWPWWEKPYGCTASISAYSKLPYGNRRMLTKNCGNCNMAFSWADCFYIPERYRERFIALSSCFDNPAVFIEIAVPTMVLCLEEYDKIEKLNPYWGGTINSIDFANYSTDQDWVHPLKLSNPKNREFIRQVIAQMRENKYQ
;
A
#
# COMPACT_ATOMS: atom_id res chain seq x y z
N MET A 1 55.61 -58.45 -8.33
CA MET A 1 56.22 -57.10 -8.37
C MET A 1 55.45 -56.24 -9.36
N MET A 2 54.48 -55.46 -8.89
CA MET A 2 53.79 -54.44 -9.70
C MET A 2 53.22 -53.35 -8.77
N SER A 3 53.89 -52.19 -8.83
CA SER A 3 53.42 -50.82 -8.64
C SER A 3 52.28 -50.53 -7.64
N VAL A 4 52.69 -49.92 -6.52
CA VAL A 4 51.85 -49.21 -5.54
C VAL A 4 51.37 -47.90 -6.15
N LYS A 5 50.05 -47.72 -6.31
CA LYS A 5 49.42 -46.42 -6.65
C LYS A 5 49.09 -45.66 -5.37
N ILE A 6 49.85 -44.61 -5.10
CA ILE A 6 49.60 -43.60 -4.06
C ILE A 6 48.37 -42.80 -4.48
N ARG A 7 47.29 -42.83 -3.68
CA ARG A 7 46.12 -41.95 -3.81
C ARG A 7 46.41 -40.65 -3.06
N PHE A 8 46.55 -39.54 -3.79
CA PHE A 8 46.47 -38.19 -3.24
C PHE A 8 45.01 -37.90 -2.84
N TYR A 9 44.76 -37.73 -1.54
CA TYR A 9 43.54 -37.11 -1.04
C TYR A 9 43.71 -35.59 -1.16
N ILE A 10 43.01 -34.98 -2.11
CA ILE A 10 42.79 -33.53 -2.12
C ILE A 10 41.67 -33.26 -1.12
N PHE A 11 42.02 -32.69 0.03
CA PHE A 11 41.08 -32.02 0.92
C PHE A 11 40.54 -30.79 0.20
N LEU A 12 39.32 -30.87 -0.35
CA LEU A 12 38.56 -29.68 -0.71
C LEU A 12 37.98 -29.10 0.60
N LEU A 13 38.61 -28.04 1.10
CA LEU A 13 38.02 -27.15 2.08
C LEU A 13 36.77 -26.52 1.47
N LEU A 14 35.59 -27.03 1.86
CA LEU A 14 34.33 -26.32 1.74
C LEU A 14 34.39 -25.12 2.68
N ALA A 15 34.85 -23.99 2.16
CA ALA A 15 34.56 -22.71 2.77
C ALA A 15 33.05 -22.48 2.63
N CYS A 16 32.32 -22.71 3.72
CA CYS A 16 30.97 -22.21 3.91
C CYS A 16 31.02 -20.67 3.90
N PHE A 17 31.07 -20.06 2.72
CA PHE A 17 30.60 -18.69 2.58
C PHE A 17 29.08 -18.75 2.70
N GLY A 18 28.59 -18.39 3.89
CA GLY A 18 27.21 -18.00 4.06
C GLY A 18 26.95 -16.84 3.11
N ILE A 19 26.32 -17.13 1.97
CA ILE A 19 25.75 -16.10 1.11
C ILE A 19 24.58 -15.54 1.91
N ASN A 20 24.86 -14.54 2.74
CA ASN A 20 23.87 -13.55 3.11
C ASN A 20 23.51 -12.84 1.80
N SER A 21 22.53 -13.38 1.07
CA SER A 21 22.01 -12.75 -0.13
C SER A 21 21.20 -11.52 0.28
N ARG A 22 21.88 -10.46 0.75
CA ARG A 22 21.31 -9.13 0.78
C ARG A 22 21.23 -8.69 -0.68
N LEU A 23 20.00 -8.54 -1.18
CA LEU A 23 19.76 -7.88 -2.46
C LEU A 23 20.54 -6.54 -2.46
N PRO A 24 21.25 -6.20 -3.54
CA PRO A 24 22.04 -4.96 -3.60
C PRO A 24 21.13 -3.76 -3.33
N ALA A 25 21.66 -2.78 -2.60
CA ALA A 25 20.96 -1.53 -2.36
C ALA A 25 20.80 -0.76 -3.69
N LEU A 26 19.57 -0.42 -4.05
CA LEU A 26 19.27 0.31 -5.29
C LEU A 26 19.77 1.75 -5.23
N GLU A 27 20.17 2.29 -6.37
CA GLU A 27 20.53 3.69 -6.49
C GLU A 27 19.30 4.61 -6.44
N GLU A 28 19.47 5.84 -5.92
CA GLU A 28 18.37 6.81 -5.88
C GLU A 28 17.80 7.09 -7.28
N GLY A 29 18.66 7.04 -8.32
CA GLY A 29 18.25 7.14 -9.71
C GLY A 29 17.35 5.99 -10.17
N GLU A 30 17.62 4.76 -9.75
CA GLU A 30 16.78 3.59 -10.09
C GLU A 30 15.42 3.66 -9.41
N ILE A 31 15.39 4.10 -8.14
CA ILE A 31 14.13 4.31 -7.41
C ILE A 31 13.31 5.41 -8.10
N ARG A 32 13.95 6.54 -8.44
CA ARG A 32 13.28 7.65 -9.13
C ARG A 32 12.75 7.23 -10.50
N GLU A 33 13.53 6.49 -11.26
CA GLU A 33 13.13 5.93 -12.56
C GLU A 33 11.94 4.97 -12.42
N PHE A 34 11.92 4.15 -11.36
CA PHE A 34 10.82 3.25 -11.07
C PHE A 34 9.50 3.98 -10.75
N PHE A 35 9.54 5.18 -10.16
CA PHE A 35 8.34 5.96 -9.82
C PHE A 35 8.06 7.15 -10.74
N LYS A 36 8.85 7.38 -11.80
CA LYS A 36 8.78 8.60 -12.64
C LYS A 36 7.40 8.91 -13.25
N ASP A 37 6.63 7.86 -13.55
CA ASP A 37 5.29 7.94 -14.18
C ASP A 37 4.17 7.54 -13.19
N THR A 38 4.47 7.52 -11.89
CA THR A 38 3.53 7.20 -10.82
C THR A 38 3.12 8.47 -10.08
N LEU A 39 1.82 8.69 -9.92
CA LEU A 39 1.31 9.73 -9.04
C LEU A 39 1.25 9.22 -7.60
N LEU A 40 1.92 9.90 -6.68
CA LEU A 40 1.76 9.66 -5.25
C LEU A 40 0.63 10.55 -4.70
N ILE A 41 -0.42 9.92 -4.20
CA ILE A 41 -1.61 10.55 -3.65
C ILE A 41 -1.57 10.36 -2.14
N ILE A 42 -1.38 11.46 -1.40
CA ILE A 42 -1.32 11.42 0.07
C ILE A 42 -2.59 12.06 0.64
N ASN A 43 -3.34 11.29 1.42
CA ASN A 43 -4.53 11.76 2.10
C ASN A 43 -4.25 12.03 3.57
N PHE A 44 -4.56 13.25 3.99
CA PHE A 44 -4.59 13.62 5.39
C PHE A 44 -5.91 13.16 6.03
N ASN A 45 -5.83 12.17 6.91
CA ASN A 45 -7.00 11.74 7.68
C ASN A 45 -7.46 12.78 8.70
N HIS A 46 -6.58 13.68 9.11
CA HIS A 46 -6.88 14.88 9.87
C HIS A 46 -6.05 16.05 9.33
N PRO A 47 -6.46 17.31 9.50
CA PRO A 47 -5.82 18.48 8.86
C PRO A 47 -4.49 18.89 9.52
N TYR A 48 -3.56 17.95 9.71
CA TYR A 48 -2.20 18.16 10.18
C TYR A 48 -1.26 18.55 9.03
N TYR A 49 -1.60 19.61 8.30
CA TYR A 49 -0.91 20.03 7.07
C TYR A 49 0.52 20.54 7.27
N ASP A 50 0.91 20.86 8.51
CA ASP A 50 2.30 21.16 8.86
C ASP A 50 3.27 20.01 8.53
N ASN A 51 2.77 18.80 8.27
CA ASN A 51 3.57 17.66 7.83
C ASN A 51 3.91 17.67 6.32
N ILE A 52 3.34 18.56 5.50
CA ILE A 52 3.55 18.59 4.04
C ILE A 52 5.03 18.72 3.69
N ASP A 53 5.77 19.63 4.33
CA ASP A 53 7.19 19.84 4.04
C ASP A 53 8.02 18.59 4.36
N PHE A 54 7.69 17.89 5.44
CA PHE A 54 8.34 16.63 5.78
C PHE A 54 8.02 15.53 4.77
N LEU A 55 6.77 15.42 4.31
CA LEU A 55 6.39 14.46 3.28
C LEU A 55 7.12 14.73 1.95
N LYS A 56 7.28 15.99 1.58
CA LYS A 56 8.08 16.39 0.41
C LYS A 56 9.56 16.06 0.61
N GLU A 57 10.12 16.32 1.79
CA GLU A 57 11.51 15.99 2.14
C GLU A 57 11.83 14.52 1.83
N ILE A 58 10.95 13.60 2.21
CA ILE A 58 11.19 12.15 2.07
C ILE A 58 10.76 11.57 0.71
N TYR A 59 9.75 12.13 0.04
CA TYR A 59 9.21 11.54 -1.19
C TYR A 59 9.57 12.28 -2.48
N ALA A 60 9.75 13.61 -2.46
CA ALA A 60 10.04 14.37 -3.69
C ALA A 60 11.35 13.98 -4.40
N PRO A 61 12.39 13.45 -3.73
CA PRO A 61 13.57 12.91 -4.43
C PRO A 61 13.25 11.69 -5.33
N HIS A 62 12.15 10.99 -5.07
CA HIS A 62 11.82 9.71 -5.69
C HIS A 62 10.54 9.77 -6.54
N PHE A 63 9.58 10.58 -6.14
CA PHE A 63 8.33 10.83 -6.85
C PHE A 63 8.38 12.19 -7.51
N THR A 64 8.30 12.20 -8.84
CA THR A 64 8.21 13.43 -9.64
C THR A 64 6.90 14.18 -9.40
N ASN A 65 5.86 13.48 -8.97
CA ASN A 65 4.51 14.01 -8.85
C ASN A 65 3.85 13.53 -7.55
N ILE A 66 3.49 14.48 -6.71
CA ILE A 66 2.85 14.26 -5.41
C ILE A 66 1.66 15.21 -5.31
N VAL A 67 0.51 14.69 -4.90
CA VAL A 67 -0.69 15.49 -4.63
C VAL A 67 -1.22 15.21 -3.23
N PHE A 68 -1.65 16.27 -2.55
CA PHE A 68 -2.18 16.18 -1.20
C PHE A 68 -3.70 16.37 -1.21
N PHE A 69 -4.37 15.61 -0.35
CA PHE A 69 -5.80 15.64 -0.12
C PHE A 69 -6.12 15.73 1.36
N GLY A 70 -7.26 16.30 1.71
CA GLY A 70 -7.75 16.36 3.09
C GLY A 70 -9.07 17.11 3.17
N GLU A 71 -9.56 17.35 4.39
CA GLU A 71 -10.92 17.88 4.60
C GLU A 71 -10.97 19.39 4.83
N ALA A 72 -9.85 20.03 5.16
CA ALA A 72 -9.77 21.46 5.44
C ALA A 72 -9.01 22.21 4.33
N PRO A 73 -9.32 23.50 4.09
CA PRO A 73 -8.63 24.30 3.09
C PRO A 73 -7.14 24.48 3.41
N HIS A 74 -6.28 24.30 2.41
CA HIS A 74 -4.86 24.66 2.42
C HIS A 74 -4.38 24.87 0.98
N PRO A 75 -3.44 25.80 0.69
CA PRO A 75 -3.02 26.12 -0.67
C PRO A 75 -2.52 24.93 -1.51
N GLU A 76 -2.03 23.89 -0.84
CA GLU A 76 -1.46 22.69 -1.48
C GLU A 76 -2.36 21.45 -1.39
N VAL A 77 -3.55 21.58 -0.78
CA VAL A 77 -4.42 20.44 -0.48
C VAL A 77 -5.71 20.54 -1.27
N ASN A 78 -6.03 19.44 -1.95
CA ASN A 78 -7.31 19.27 -2.63
C ASN A 78 -8.36 18.83 -1.61
N VAL A 79 -9.40 19.65 -1.43
CA VAL A 79 -10.43 19.39 -0.42
C VAL A 79 -11.39 18.30 -0.91
N VAL A 80 -11.44 17.19 -0.17
CA VAL A 80 -12.38 16.07 -0.38
C VAL A 80 -12.83 15.55 0.97
N VAL A 81 -14.15 15.39 1.13
CA VAL A 81 -14.74 14.81 2.35
C VAL A 81 -14.49 13.31 2.37
N SER A 82 -13.65 12.86 3.29
CA SER A 82 -13.27 11.46 3.48
C SER A 82 -13.69 10.89 4.84
N GLU A 83 -14.26 11.71 5.72
CA GLU A 83 -14.60 11.46 7.13
C GLU A 83 -13.49 10.76 7.91
N ASN A 84 -12.50 11.52 8.37
CA ASN A 84 -11.32 10.96 9.05
C ASN A 84 -10.57 9.89 8.23
N GLY A 85 -10.56 10.04 6.90
CA GLY A 85 -9.93 9.09 5.97
C GLY A 85 -10.71 7.79 5.72
N PHE A 86 -11.89 7.62 6.31
CA PHE A 86 -12.71 6.40 6.17
C PHE A 86 -13.18 6.14 4.74
N PHE A 87 -13.28 7.17 3.91
CA PHE A 87 -13.79 7.09 2.54
C PHE A 87 -12.73 7.47 1.51
N ILE A 88 -11.53 6.93 1.65
CA ILE A 88 -10.39 7.18 0.74
C ILE A 88 -10.72 6.92 -0.74
N HIS A 89 -11.69 6.05 -1.04
CA HIS A 89 -12.11 5.79 -2.40
C HIS A 89 -12.65 7.05 -3.11
N ARG A 90 -13.15 8.04 -2.36
CA ARG A 90 -13.52 9.38 -2.86
C ARG A 90 -12.28 10.19 -3.26
N VAL A 91 -11.26 10.17 -2.41
CA VAL A 91 -9.96 10.82 -2.66
C VAL A 91 -9.28 10.22 -3.87
N MET A 92 -9.19 8.89 -3.90
CA MET A 92 -8.64 8.15 -5.04
C MET A 92 -9.42 8.45 -6.32
N LYS A 93 -10.76 8.37 -6.29
CA LYS A 93 -11.60 8.74 -7.45
C LYS A 93 -11.28 10.15 -7.95
N LYS A 94 -11.25 11.13 -7.05
CA LYS A 94 -10.98 12.52 -7.41
C LYS A 94 -9.58 12.70 -8.01
N ALA A 95 -8.57 12.03 -7.46
CA ALA A 95 -7.21 12.06 -7.98
C ALA A 95 -7.13 11.46 -9.40
N LEU A 96 -7.79 10.32 -9.63
CA LEU A 96 -7.85 9.68 -10.93
C LEU A 96 -8.54 10.55 -11.99
N GLU A 97 -9.56 11.34 -11.60
CA GLU A 97 -10.26 12.28 -12.48
C GLU A 97 -9.41 13.53 -12.81
N LEU A 98 -8.72 14.09 -11.82
CA LEU A 98 -7.92 15.31 -11.97
C LEU A 98 -6.59 15.06 -12.69
N TRP A 99 -6.00 13.87 -12.53
CA TRP A 99 -4.69 13.51 -13.07
C TRP A 99 -4.72 12.20 -13.86
N PRO A 100 -5.37 12.17 -15.05
CA PRO A 100 -5.62 10.92 -15.78
C PRO A 100 -4.40 10.33 -16.51
N ASN A 101 -3.30 11.09 -16.66
CA ASN A 101 -2.21 10.77 -17.59
C ASN A 101 -0.98 10.07 -16.95
N TYR A 102 -1.18 9.41 -15.80
CA TYR A 102 -0.11 8.66 -15.11
C TYR A 102 -0.22 7.17 -15.41
N LYS A 103 0.93 6.48 -15.44
CA LYS A 103 0.99 5.03 -15.67
C LYS A 103 0.53 4.22 -14.46
N GLY A 104 0.56 4.83 -13.28
CA GLY A 104 -0.02 4.26 -12.08
C GLY A 104 -0.17 5.26 -10.94
N TYR A 105 -0.87 4.80 -9.90
CA TYR A 105 -1.36 5.66 -8.82
C TYR A 105 -1.15 4.96 -7.49
N ILE A 106 -0.35 5.53 -6.60
CA ILE A 106 -0.23 5.06 -5.21
C ILE A 106 -1.11 5.96 -4.34
N CYS A 107 -1.98 5.35 -3.55
CA CYS A 107 -2.72 6.03 -2.50
C CYS A 107 -2.13 5.68 -1.14
N LEU A 108 -1.92 6.68 -0.29
CA LEU A 108 -1.28 6.58 1.01
C LEU A 108 -1.99 7.49 2.03
N GLN A 109 -2.30 7.01 3.23
CA GLN A 109 -2.72 7.88 4.34
C GLN A 109 -1.52 8.62 4.95
N ASP A 110 -1.72 9.83 5.48
CA ASP A 110 -0.67 10.66 6.09
C ASP A 110 -0.07 10.07 7.37
N ASP A 111 -0.75 9.07 7.95
CA ASP A 111 -0.23 8.28 9.06
C ASP A 111 0.41 6.95 8.65
N CYS A 112 0.89 6.87 7.41
CA CYS A 112 1.68 5.76 6.90
C CYS A 112 3.09 6.18 6.50
N LEU A 113 4.06 5.27 6.63
CA LEU A 113 5.35 5.36 5.93
C LEU A 113 5.36 4.40 4.74
N LEU A 114 5.62 4.91 3.55
CA LEU A 114 5.89 4.11 2.37
C LEU A 114 7.39 3.84 2.27
N ASN A 115 7.80 2.59 2.49
CA ASN A 115 9.20 2.17 2.33
C ASN A 115 9.51 2.00 0.82
N TYR A 116 9.54 3.12 0.10
CA TYR A 116 9.58 3.19 -1.36
C TYR A 116 10.74 2.40 -2.00
N TRP A 117 11.85 2.22 -1.28
CA TRP A 117 13.01 1.45 -1.72
C TRP A 117 12.69 -0.03 -1.96
N ASN A 118 11.70 -0.60 -1.27
CA ASN A 118 11.38 -2.02 -1.38
C ASN A 118 10.68 -2.40 -2.68
N TYR A 119 10.01 -1.46 -3.34
CA TYR A 119 9.20 -1.75 -4.52
C TYR A 119 10.07 -2.17 -5.72
N PRO A 120 11.04 -1.34 -6.15
CA PRO A 120 11.99 -1.79 -7.16
C PRO A 120 12.88 -2.93 -6.65
N LYS A 121 13.31 -2.93 -5.37
CA LYS A 121 14.20 -3.96 -4.79
C LYS A 121 13.60 -5.36 -4.87
N LYS A 122 12.29 -5.46 -4.65
CA LYS A 122 11.51 -6.72 -4.73
C LYS A 122 10.99 -7.01 -6.13
N GLY A 123 11.30 -6.16 -7.12
CA GLY A 123 10.85 -6.34 -8.50
C GLY A 123 9.33 -6.23 -8.67
N ARG A 124 8.66 -5.33 -7.92
CA ARG A 124 7.20 -5.16 -7.98
C ARG A 124 6.73 -4.81 -9.40
N ASP A 125 5.74 -5.53 -9.92
CA ASP A 125 5.20 -5.30 -11.25
C ASP A 125 4.20 -4.14 -11.23
N ARG A 126 4.59 -3.00 -11.82
CA ARG A 126 3.71 -1.83 -12.00
C ARG A 126 2.55 -2.08 -12.95
N ASN A 127 2.54 -3.21 -13.66
CA ASN A 127 1.37 -3.68 -14.38
C ASN A 127 0.46 -4.53 -13.50
N LYS A 128 0.56 -4.54 -12.17
CA LYS A 128 -0.39 -5.24 -11.30
C LYS A 128 -0.92 -4.30 -10.23
N ILE A 129 -2.12 -4.61 -9.72
CA ILE A 129 -2.63 -3.92 -8.54
C ILE A 129 -1.77 -4.36 -7.35
N TRP A 130 -1.41 -3.43 -6.47
CA TRP A 130 -0.74 -3.75 -5.21
C TRP A 130 -1.68 -3.48 -4.05
N LEU A 131 -1.90 -4.48 -3.22
CA LEU A 131 -2.75 -4.39 -2.03
C LEU A 131 -2.26 -5.42 -1.00
N HIS A 132 -2.58 -5.22 0.28
CA HIS A 132 -2.39 -6.28 1.26
C HIS A 132 -3.28 -7.51 0.97
N GLN A 133 -3.05 -8.61 1.69
CA GLN A 133 -3.96 -9.75 1.64
C GLN A 133 -5.36 -9.36 2.13
N TYR A 134 -6.37 -10.13 1.78
CA TYR A 134 -7.75 -9.87 2.20
C TYR A 134 -8.33 -11.03 2.99
N TRP A 135 -9.43 -10.71 3.67
CA TRP A 135 -10.36 -11.64 4.27
C TRP A 135 -11.77 -11.35 3.73
N THR A 136 -12.73 -12.22 4.05
CA THR A 136 -14.10 -12.09 3.56
C THR A 136 -15.10 -12.00 4.69
N ALA A 137 -16.10 -11.13 4.53
CA ALA A 137 -17.27 -11.08 5.39
C ALA A 137 -18.54 -11.33 4.58
N SER A 138 -19.47 -12.11 5.14
CA SER A 138 -20.74 -12.44 4.49
C SER A 138 -21.76 -11.34 4.70
N LEU A 139 -22.39 -10.88 3.61
CA LEU A 139 -23.50 -9.92 3.63
C LEU A 139 -24.73 -10.46 4.38
N ASN A 140 -24.82 -11.78 4.55
CA ASN A 140 -25.90 -12.43 5.30
C ASN A 140 -25.61 -12.54 6.80
N THR A 141 -24.44 -12.06 7.26
CA THR A 141 -24.01 -12.18 8.65
C THR A 141 -23.59 -10.81 9.19
N PRO A 142 -24.54 -10.04 9.77
CA PRO A 142 -24.23 -8.71 10.29
C PRO A 142 -23.23 -8.73 11.45
N LYS A 143 -23.22 -9.79 12.27
CA LYS A 143 -22.26 -9.94 13.37
C LYS A 143 -20.93 -10.46 12.86
N HIS A 144 -19.83 -9.83 13.26
CA HIS A 144 -18.50 -10.23 12.80
C HIS A 144 -17.40 -9.78 13.75
N TRP A 145 -16.31 -10.56 13.83
CA TRP A 145 -15.21 -10.29 14.78
C TRP A 145 -14.45 -9.00 14.45
N TRP A 146 -14.43 -8.61 13.17
CA TRP A 146 -13.76 -7.40 12.72
C TRP A 146 -14.63 -6.17 13.02
N PRO A 147 -14.13 -5.19 13.81
CA PRO A 147 -14.95 -4.20 14.52
C PRO A 147 -15.67 -3.20 13.60
N TRP A 148 -15.19 -3.01 12.38
CA TRP A 148 -15.78 -2.07 11.42
C TRP A 148 -17.00 -2.64 10.67
N TRP A 149 -17.18 -3.97 10.67
CA TRP A 149 -18.28 -4.61 9.94
C TRP A 149 -19.65 -4.28 10.51
N GLU A 150 -19.78 -4.15 11.83
CA GLU A 150 -21.06 -3.86 12.50
C GLU A 150 -21.41 -2.35 12.50
N LYS A 151 -20.50 -1.50 12.03
CA LYS A 151 -20.71 -0.05 11.95
C LYS A 151 -21.63 0.33 10.78
N PRO A 152 -22.21 1.55 10.76
CA PRO A 152 -23.10 1.98 9.67
C PRO A 152 -22.49 1.88 8.27
N TYR A 153 -21.19 2.18 8.14
CA TYR A 153 -20.39 2.07 6.91
C TYR A 153 -19.80 0.66 6.66
N GLY A 154 -20.21 -0.32 7.47
CA GLY A 154 -19.84 -1.73 7.39
C GLY A 154 -20.82 -2.56 6.56
N CYS A 155 -21.45 -3.57 7.16
CA CYS A 155 -22.33 -4.54 6.51
C CYS A 155 -23.52 -3.87 5.81
N THR A 156 -24.24 -2.97 6.49
CA THR A 156 -25.41 -2.27 5.93
C THR A 156 -25.05 -1.47 4.69
N ALA A 157 -23.98 -0.68 4.75
CA ALA A 157 -23.46 0.04 3.60
C ALA A 157 -22.99 -0.91 2.49
N SER A 158 -22.33 -2.00 2.86
CA SER A 158 -21.84 -3.02 1.93
C SER A 158 -22.96 -3.71 1.16
N ILE A 159 -24.12 -3.99 1.77
CA ILE A 159 -25.29 -4.57 1.10
C ILE A 159 -25.77 -3.64 -0.03
N SER A 160 -25.87 -2.35 0.25
CA SER A 160 -26.33 -1.36 -0.74
C SER A 160 -25.26 -1.05 -1.79
N ALA A 161 -23.98 -1.09 -1.46
CA ALA A 161 -22.90 -1.03 -2.47
C ALA A 161 -22.90 -2.27 -3.37
N TYR A 162 -23.03 -3.47 -2.80
CA TYR A 162 -23.06 -4.73 -3.54
C TYR A 162 -24.20 -4.79 -4.55
N SER A 163 -25.39 -4.28 -4.18
CA SER A 163 -26.55 -4.23 -5.07
C SER A 163 -26.33 -3.33 -6.30
N LYS A 164 -25.46 -2.31 -6.18
CA LYS A 164 -25.10 -1.36 -7.25
C LYS A 164 -23.98 -1.85 -8.17
N LEU A 165 -23.27 -2.91 -7.79
CA LEU A 165 -22.17 -3.45 -8.62
C LEU A 165 -22.67 -3.91 -9.99
N PRO A 166 -22.00 -3.55 -11.09
CA PRO A 166 -22.27 -4.12 -12.40
C PRO A 166 -22.12 -5.65 -12.41
N TYR A 167 -22.90 -6.33 -13.24
CA TYR A 167 -22.94 -7.81 -13.29
C TYR A 167 -21.55 -8.45 -13.44
N GLY A 168 -20.70 -7.92 -14.34
CA GLY A 168 -19.34 -8.43 -14.55
C GLY A 168 -18.46 -8.31 -13.31
N ASN A 169 -18.54 -7.17 -12.61
CA ASN A 169 -17.81 -6.95 -11.36
C ASN A 169 -18.32 -7.86 -10.24
N ARG A 170 -19.64 -8.05 -10.13
CA ARG A 170 -20.23 -8.99 -9.15
C ARG A 170 -19.77 -10.42 -9.42
N ARG A 171 -19.72 -10.86 -10.69
CA ARG A 171 -19.17 -12.17 -11.05
C ARG A 171 -17.70 -12.33 -10.67
N MET A 172 -16.87 -11.31 -10.92
CA MET A 172 -15.46 -11.33 -10.52
C MET A 172 -15.31 -11.41 -9.00
N LEU A 173 -16.08 -10.60 -8.27
CA LEU A 173 -16.11 -10.63 -6.82
C LEU A 173 -16.55 -12.00 -6.29
N THR A 174 -17.58 -12.61 -6.87
CA THR A 174 -18.02 -13.98 -6.51
C THR A 174 -16.94 -15.02 -6.78
N LYS A 175 -16.17 -14.88 -7.88
CA LYS A 175 -15.02 -15.76 -8.16
C LYS A 175 -13.93 -15.63 -7.09
N ASN A 176 -13.64 -14.42 -6.62
CA ASN A 176 -12.57 -14.17 -5.64
C ASN A 176 -13.00 -14.42 -4.18
N CYS A 177 -14.24 -14.11 -3.81
CA CYS A 177 -14.69 -14.07 -2.41
C CYS A 177 -15.81 -15.06 -2.10
N GLY A 178 -16.42 -15.70 -3.10
CA GLY A 178 -17.66 -16.47 -2.94
C GLY A 178 -18.92 -15.61 -3.05
N ASN A 179 -20.07 -16.28 -3.12
CA ASN A 179 -21.35 -15.60 -3.30
C ASN A 179 -21.75 -14.80 -2.04
N CYS A 180 -22.32 -13.61 -2.23
CA CYS A 180 -22.75 -12.71 -1.15
C CYS A 180 -21.66 -12.35 -0.12
N ASN A 181 -20.39 -12.37 -0.52
CA ASN A 181 -19.28 -11.98 0.33
C ASN A 181 -18.65 -10.66 -0.17
N MET A 182 -18.18 -9.87 0.78
CA MET A 182 -17.34 -8.68 0.57
C MET A 182 -15.93 -8.98 1.04
N ALA A 183 -14.97 -8.26 0.48
CA ALA A 183 -13.59 -8.34 0.91
C ALA A 183 -13.30 -7.25 1.94
N PHE A 184 -12.44 -7.56 2.91
CA PHE A 184 -11.84 -6.56 3.77
C PHE A 184 -10.33 -6.78 3.95
N SER A 185 -9.57 -5.72 4.16
CA SER A 185 -8.11 -5.68 4.17
C SER A 185 -7.61 -4.35 4.71
N TRP A 186 -6.38 -4.32 5.21
CA TRP A 186 -5.65 -3.07 5.45
C TRP A 186 -5.39 -2.37 4.11
N ALA A 187 -5.97 -1.19 3.96
CA ALA A 187 -6.04 -0.48 2.68
C ALA A 187 -5.55 0.98 2.77
N ASP A 188 -4.78 1.31 3.80
CA ASP A 188 -4.16 2.63 3.98
C ASP A 188 -3.03 2.91 2.97
N CYS A 189 -2.51 1.86 2.33
CA CYS A 189 -1.62 1.95 1.18
C CYS A 189 -1.99 0.93 0.08
N PHE A 190 -2.15 1.40 -1.16
CA PHE A 190 -2.40 0.55 -2.32
C PHE A 190 -1.99 1.23 -3.64
N TYR A 191 -1.86 0.42 -4.69
CA TYR A 191 -1.49 0.89 -6.04
C TYR A 191 -2.47 0.41 -7.11
N ILE A 192 -2.87 1.32 -7.99
CA ILE A 192 -3.74 1.04 -9.14
C ILE A 192 -2.99 1.40 -10.45
N PRO A 193 -2.76 0.43 -11.36
CA PRO A 193 -2.28 0.72 -12.71
C PRO A 193 -3.28 1.53 -13.55
N GLU A 194 -2.78 2.34 -14.47
CA GLU A 194 -3.57 3.18 -15.40
C GLU A 194 -4.74 2.43 -16.05
N ARG A 195 -4.51 1.19 -16.50
CA ARG A 195 -5.53 0.40 -17.22
C ARG A 195 -6.80 0.12 -16.40
N TYR A 196 -6.74 0.25 -15.07
CA TYR A 196 -7.90 0.09 -14.20
C TYR A 196 -8.57 1.41 -13.82
N ARG A 197 -8.02 2.57 -14.20
CA ARG A 197 -8.46 3.91 -13.78
C ARG A 197 -9.98 4.10 -13.92
N GLU A 198 -10.49 3.98 -15.14
CA GLU A 198 -11.92 4.21 -15.44
C GLU A 198 -12.83 3.24 -14.67
N ARG A 199 -12.42 1.98 -14.56
CA ARG A 199 -13.18 0.96 -13.84
C ARG A 199 -13.15 1.22 -12.33
N PHE A 200 -12.03 1.71 -11.79
CA PHE A 200 -11.93 2.09 -10.38
C PHE A 200 -12.82 3.31 -10.08
N ILE A 201 -12.80 4.36 -10.92
CA ILE A 201 -13.69 5.53 -10.81
C ILE A 201 -15.16 5.10 -10.79
N ALA A 202 -15.55 4.23 -11.73
CA ALA A 202 -16.91 3.72 -11.82
C ALA A 202 -17.31 2.95 -10.56
N LEU A 203 -16.44 2.06 -10.08
CA LEU A 203 -16.67 1.28 -8.86
C LEU A 203 -16.75 2.18 -7.62
N SER A 204 -15.88 3.18 -7.45
CA SER A 204 -15.93 4.11 -6.31
C SER A 204 -17.32 4.72 -6.14
N SER A 205 -18.03 4.99 -7.24
CA SER A 205 -19.39 5.56 -7.20
C SER A 205 -20.44 4.60 -6.61
N CYS A 206 -20.21 3.27 -6.67
CA CYS A 206 -21.07 2.28 -6.01
C CYS A 206 -20.89 2.27 -4.48
N PHE A 207 -19.70 2.63 -3.98
CA PHE A 207 -19.34 2.59 -2.56
C PHE A 207 -19.50 3.93 -1.85
N ASP A 208 -19.53 5.05 -2.59
CA ASP A 208 -19.61 6.40 -2.04
C ASP A 208 -20.96 6.73 -1.39
N ASN A 209 -22.04 6.20 -1.95
CA ASN A 209 -23.37 6.24 -1.35
C ASN A 209 -23.84 4.79 -1.35
N PRO A 210 -23.70 4.03 -0.26
CA PRO A 210 -23.88 4.45 1.14
C PRO A 210 -22.59 4.59 1.99
N ALA A 211 -21.54 5.21 1.47
CA ALA A 211 -20.28 5.47 2.17
C ALA A 211 -19.69 4.24 2.88
N VAL A 212 -19.08 3.34 2.12
CA VAL A 212 -18.47 2.12 2.65
C VAL A 212 -17.05 2.41 3.15
N PHE A 213 -16.73 1.87 4.32
CA PHE A 213 -15.42 2.02 4.97
C PHE A 213 -14.27 1.54 4.09
N ILE A 214 -13.14 2.25 4.12
CA ILE A 214 -11.92 2.05 3.33
C ILE A 214 -11.47 0.58 3.31
N GLU A 215 -11.34 -0.03 4.49
CA GLU A 215 -10.88 -1.41 4.63
C GLU A 215 -11.88 -2.43 4.09
N ILE A 216 -13.06 -2.04 3.59
CA ILE A 216 -14.01 -2.88 2.84
C ILE A 216 -14.07 -2.45 1.37
N ALA A 217 -14.24 -1.13 1.14
CA ALA A 217 -14.47 -0.57 -0.17
C ALA A 217 -13.30 -0.85 -1.11
N VAL A 218 -12.08 -0.47 -0.72
CA VAL A 218 -10.88 -0.64 -1.55
C VAL A 218 -10.61 -2.11 -1.90
N PRO A 219 -10.51 -3.04 -0.93
CA PRO A 219 -10.28 -4.45 -1.26
C PRO A 219 -11.40 -5.06 -2.09
N THR A 220 -12.66 -4.71 -1.82
CA THR A 220 -13.78 -5.21 -2.62
C THR A 220 -13.71 -4.69 -4.06
N MET A 221 -13.43 -3.40 -4.25
CA MET A 221 -13.27 -2.83 -5.59
C MET A 221 -12.11 -3.48 -6.35
N VAL A 222 -10.97 -3.68 -5.68
CA VAL A 222 -9.81 -4.37 -6.26
C VAL A 222 -10.18 -5.80 -6.70
N LEU A 223 -10.89 -6.57 -5.87
CA LEU A 223 -11.36 -7.91 -6.22
C LEU A 223 -12.56 -7.93 -7.18
N CYS A 224 -13.14 -6.77 -7.50
CA CYS A 224 -14.05 -6.60 -8.63
C CYS A 224 -13.31 -6.34 -9.95
N LEU A 225 -12.04 -5.91 -9.89
CA LEU A 225 -11.27 -5.48 -11.05
C LEU A 225 -10.45 -6.62 -11.67
N GLU A 226 -9.90 -7.49 -10.83
CA GLU A 226 -8.94 -8.52 -11.22
C GLU A 226 -9.06 -9.77 -10.35
N GLU A 227 -8.58 -10.90 -10.86
CA GLU A 227 -8.42 -12.14 -10.09
C GLU A 227 -7.36 -11.98 -9.00
N TYR A 228 -7.60 -12.58 -7.83
CA TYR A 228 -6.71 -12.38 -6.67
C TYR A 228 -5.27 -12.85 -6.91
N ASP A 229 -5.07 -13.92 -7.67
CA ASP A 229 -3.75 -14.47 -8.00
C ASP A 229 -2.89 -13.53 -8.86
N LYS A 230 -3.50 -12.54 -9.51
CA LYS A 230 -2.83 -11.51 -10.32
C LYS A 230 -2.55 -10.22 -9.56
N ILE A 231 -2.94 -10.13 -8.28
CA ILE A 231 -2.64 -9.00 -7.40
C ILE A 231 -1.30 -9.24 -6.71
N GLU A 232 -0.45 -8.21 -6.63
CA GLU A 232 0.76 -8.30 -5.81
C GLU A 232 0.47 -7.94 -4.36
N LYS A 233 0.82 -8.87 -3.47
CA LYS A 233 0.61 -8.70 -2.04
C LYS A 233 1.67 -7.80 -1.44
N LEU A 234 1.22 -6.75 -0.77
CA LEU A 234 2.05 -5.91 0.09
C LEU A 234 2.21 -6.55 1.47
N ASN A 235 3.40 -6.38 2.03
CA ASN A 235 3.78 -6.79 3.38
C ASN A 235 3.84 -5.54 4.29
N PRO A 236 2.75 -5.17 4.95
CA PRO A 236 2.72 -4.06 5.89
C PRO A 236 3.26 -4.44 7.26
N TYR A 237 3.85 -3.46 7.94
CA TYR A 237 4.07 -3.53 9.37
C TYR A 237 2.95 -2.84 10.12
N TRP A 238 2.22 -3.63 10.92
CA TRP A 238 1.17 -3.16 11.82
C TRP A 238 1.64 -3.29 13.28
N GLY A 239 2.38 -2.29 13.77
CA GLY A 239 3.07 -2.45 15.06
C GLY A 239 3.41 -1.13 15.77
N GLY A 240 2.52 -0.14 15.64
CA GLY A 240 2.59 1.10 16.42
C GLY A 240 1.35 1.30 17.30
N THR A 241 1.49 2.19 18.28
CA THR A 241 0.35 2.92 18.84
C THR A 241 0.19 4.25 18.10
N ILE A 242 -0.95 4.93 18.29
CA ILE A 242 -1.16 6.30 17.77
C ILE A 242 0.01 7.26 18.11
N ASN A 243 0.70 7.03 19.23
CA ASN A 243 1.69 7.95 19.78
C ASN A 243 3.16 7.51 19.61
N SER A 244 3.41 6.21 19.39
CA SER A 244 4.76 5.68 19.19
C SER A 244 4.72 4.40 18.37
N ILE A 245 5.51 4.34 17.31
CA ILE A 245 5.89 3.04 16.72
C ILE A 245 6.67 2.27 17.78
N ASP A 246 6.41 0.96 17.88
CA ASP A 246 7.36 0.06 18.51
C ASP A 246 8.57 -0.11 17.59
N PHE A 247 9.52 0.81 17.71
CA PHE A 247 10.67 0.92 16.80
C PHE A 247 11.59 -0.30 16.92
N ALA A 248 11.52 -1.05 18.01
CA ALA A 248 12.30 -2.27 18.20
C ALA A 248 11.90 -3.38 17.23
N ASN A 249 10.66 -3.34 16.74
CA ASN A 249 10.10 -4.36 15.85
C ASN A 249 9.94 -3.87 14.40
N TYR A 250 10.35 -2.63 14.10
CA TYR A 250 10.37 -2.12 12.73
C TYR A 250 11.44 -2.84 11.89
N SER A 251 11.07 -3.21 10.66
CA SER A 251 11.99 -3.74 9.66
C SER A 251 11.92 -2.94 8.37
N THR A 252 13.07 -2.62 7.80
CA THR A 252 13.20 -1.93 6.52
C THR A 252 12.76 -2.77 5.33
N ASP A 253 12.47 -4.07 5.51
CA ASP A 253 11.94 -4.96 4.46
C ASP A 253 10.41 -4.95 4.36
N GLN A 254 9.71 -4.18 5.20
CA GLN A 254 8.25 -3.99 5.13
C GLN A 254 7.91 -3.03 3.98
N ASP A 255 6.83 -3.23 3.24
CA ASP A 255 6.46 -2.36 2.09
C ASP A 255 5.89 -1.01 2.54
N TRP A 256 5.19 -1.00 3.66
CA TRP A 256 4.69 0.22 4.31
C TRP A 256 4.42 -0.04 5.80
N VAL A 257 4.23 1.03 6.56
CA VAL A 257 4.02 0.99 8.03
C VAL A 257 2.79 1.77 8.41
N HIS A 258 1.99 1.23 9.32
CA HIS A 258 0.88 1.92 9.98
C HIS A 258 0.63 1.33 11.38
N PRO A 259 0.11 2.10 12.35
CA PRO A 259 -0.08 3.55 12.32
C PRO A 259 1.21 4.32 12.63
N LEU A 260 1.37 5.49 12.02
CA LEU A 260 2.50 6.39 12.23
C LEU A 260 2.10 7.87 12.15
N LYS A 261 1.76 8.50 13.28
CA LYS A 261 1.40 9.93 13.27
C LYS A 261 2.63 10.81 13.02
N LEU A 262 2.70 11.39 11.82
CA LEU A 262 3.79 12.29 11.42
C LEU A 262 3.77 13.64 12.14
N SER A 263 2.65 14.00 12.77
CA SER A 263 2.57 15.18 13.65
C SER A 263 3.50 15.07 14.87
N ASN A 264 3.87 13.85 15.28
CA ASN A 264 4.86 13.63 16.34
C ASN A 264 6.30 13.80 15.79
N PRO A 265 7.10 14.78 16.27
CA PRO A 265 8.46 15.00 15.80
C PRO A 265 9.40 13.80 15.97
N LYS A 266 9.21 12.96 17.00
CA LYS A 266 10.03 11.77 17.23
C LYS A 266 9.88 10.75 16.10
N ASN A 267 8.67 10.63 15.56
CA ASN A 267 8.39 9.76 14.42
C ASN A 267 9.09 10.26 13.16
N ARG A 268 9.08 11.57 12.91
CA ARG A 268 9.79 12.18 11.78
C ARG A 268 11.30 11.99 11.87
N GLU A 269 11.87 12.20 13.05
CA GLU A 269 13.30 12.00 13.30
C GLU A 269 13.72 10.54 13.09
N PHE A 270 12.93 9.59 13.58
CA PHE A 270 13.17 8.17 13.32
C PHE A 270 13.17 7.84 11.82
N ILE A 271 12.19 8.34 11.06
CA ILE A 271 12.13 8.12 9.60
C ILE A 271 13.40 8.65 8.92
N ARG A 272 13.87 9.84 9.31
CA ARG A 272 15.13 10.40 8.77
C ARG A 272 16.32 9.48 9.07
N GLN A 273 16.40 8.95 10.29
CA GLN A 273 17.46 8.02 10.67
C GLN A 273 17.41 6.72 9.86
N VAL A 274 16.22 6.16 9.63
CA VAL A 274 16.03 4.99 8.77
C VAL A 274 16.49 5.28 7.34
N ILE A 275 16.06 6.41 6.76
CA ILE A 275 16.45 6.79 5.40
C ILE A 275 17.97 7.02 5.30
N ALA A 276 18.57 7.69 6.29
CA ALA A 276 20.01 7.89 6.35
C ALA A 276 20.77 6.57 6.43
N GLN A 277 20.34 5.65 7.31
CA GLN A 277 20.95 4.33 7.44
C GLN A 277 20.83 3.50 6.15
N MET A 278 19.69 3.58 5.45
CA MET A 278 19.51 2.94 4.15
C MET A 278 20.47 3.47 3.08
N ARG A 279 20.80 4.78 3.15
CA ARG A 279 21.81 5.39 2.28
C ARG A 279 23.23 4.97 2.66
N GLU A 280 23.55 4.86 3.95
CA GLU A 280 24.89 4.48 4.41
C GLU A 280 25.22 3.00 4.14
N ASN A 281 24.27 2.10 4.40
CA ASN A 281 24.40 0.67 4.12
C ASN A 281 24.52 0.35 2.61
N LYS A 282 24.34 1.33 1.73
CA LYS A 282 24.60 1.23 0.29
C LYS A 282 26.09 1.36 -0.06
N TYR A 283 26.88 2.01 0.79
CA TYR A 283 28.30 2.32 0.54
C TYR A 283 29.28 1.43 1.32
N GLN A 284 28.79 0.35 1.94
CA GLN A 284 29.58 -0.72 2.56
C GLN A 284 29.48 -2.00 1.74
#